data_AF-A0A9X2BPL3-F1
#
_entry.id   AF-A0A9X2BPL3-F1
#
_cell.length_a   1.000
_cell.length_b   1.000
_cell.length_c   1.000
_cell.angle_alpha   90.00
_cell.angle_beta   90.00
_cell.angle_gamma   90.00
#
_symmetry.space_group_name_H-M   'P 1'
#
loop_
_entity.id
_entity.type
_entity.pdbx_description
1 polymer ?
#
loop_
_entity_poly.entity_id
_entity_poly.type
_entity_poly.pdbx_seq_one_letter_code
_entity_poly.pdbx_strand_id
1 'polypeptide(L)' 'MKKSEVQTHLEALYIDYYDGLYTDQQLKQMLTKLYKSVDLTSQEWSEMILDAQWKYASDRDYELKRLQLFRNNQDTPTN' A
#
# COMPACT_ATOMS: atom_id res chain seq x y z
N MET A 1 5.52 -17.60 -7.34
CA MET A 1 4.71 -16.56 -8.00
C MET A 1 5.66 -15.61 -8.73
N LYS A 2 5.39 -15.23 -9.98
CA LYS A 2 6.27 -14.33 -10.74
C LYS A 2 6.04 -12.88 -10.30
N LYS A 3 7.08 -12.02 -10.35
CA LYS A 3 6.98 -10.60 -9.97
C LYS A 3 5.82 -9.86 -10.65
N SER A 4 5.54 -10.16 -11.93
CA SER A 4 4.41 -9.58 -12.68
C SER A 4 3.03 -9.94 -12.11
N GLU A 5 2.88 -11.16 -11.57
CA GLU A 5 1.64 -11.58 -10.93
C GLU A 5 1.47 -10.90 -9.57
N VAL A 6 2.58 -10.71 -8.84
CA VAL A 6 2.57 -10.04 -7.54
C VAL A 6 2.18 -8.57 -7.71
N GLN A 7 2.73 -7.92 -8.75
CA GLN A 7 2.33 -6.56 -9.14
C GLN A 7 0.83 -6.49 -9.40
N THR A 8 0.28 -7.40 -10.22
CA THR A 8 -1.15 -7.40 -10.56
C THR A 8 -2.04 -7.57 -9.31
N HIS A 9 -1.64 -8.43 -8.37
CA HIS A 9 -2.36 -8.58 -7.10
C HIS A 9 -2.25 -7.35 -6.20
N LEU A 10 -1.07 -6.72 -6.12
CA LEU A 10 -0.90 -5.48 -5.36
C LEU A 10 -1.77 -4.36 -5.93
N GLU A 11 -1.79 -4.22 -7.26
CA GLU A 11 -2.62 -3.25 -7.96
C GLU A 11 -4.11 -3.45 -7.67
N ALA A 12 -4.61 -4.69 -7.74
CA ALA A 12 -5.99 -5.01 -7.41
C ALA A 12 -6.34 -4.67 -5.94
N LEU A 13 -5.46 -5.00 -5.00
CA LEU A 13 -5.66 -4.69 -3.58
C LEU A 13 -5.74 -3.18 -3.33
N TYR A 14 -4.93 -2.38 -4.02
CA TYR A 14 -4.96 -0.93 -3.89
C TYR A 14 -6.19 -0.31 -4.56
N ILE A 15 -6.63 -0.81 -5.71
CA ILE A 15 -7.88 -0.38 -6.35
C ILE A 15 -9.07 -0.60 -5.41
N ASP A 16 -9.23 -1.83 -4.90
CA ASP A 16 -10.32 -2.16 -3.97
C ASP A 16 -10.27 -1.29 -2.70
N TYR A 17 -9.07 -1.01 -2.19
CA TYR A 17 -8.88 -0.12 -1.05
C TYR A 17 -9.31 1.32 -1.36
N TYR A 18 -8.92 1.86 -2.51
CA TYR A 18 -9.29 3.21 -2.94
C TYR A 18 -10.79 3.35 -3.23
N ASP A 19 -11.42 2.28 -3.72
CA ASP A 19 -12.89 2.18 -3.86
C ASP A 19 -13.62 2.04 -2.51
N GLY A 20 -12.88 1.94 -1.40
CA GLY A 20 -13.44 1.84 -0.05
C GLY A 20 -13.98 0.46 0.31
N LEU A 21 -13.65 -0.58 -0.47
CA LEU A 21 -14.05 -1.96 -0.19
C LEU A 21 -13.30 -2.55 1.02
N TYR A 22 -12.11 -2.02 1.32
CA TYR A 22 -11.29 -2.43 2.45
C TYR A 22 -10.92 -1.27 3.37
N THR A 23 -10.91 -1.54 4.66
CA THR A 23 -10.27 -0.69 5.67
C THR A 23 -8.75 -0.83 5.63
N ASP A 24 -8.03 0.15 6.16
CA ASP A 24 -6.57 0.10 6.34
C ASP A 24 -6.08 -1.19 6.99
N GLN A 25 -6.84 -1.69 7.98
CA GLN A 25 -6.49 -2.90 8.71
C GLN A 25 -6.64 -4.15 7.83
N GLN A 26 -7.69 -4.21 7.00
CA GLN A 26 -7.89 -5.30 6.04
C GLN A 26 -6.82 -5.27 4.95
N LEU A 27 -6.51 -4.10 4.40
CA LEU A 27 -5.42 -3.94 3.43
C LEU A 27 -4.09 -4.44 4.01
N LYS A 28 -3.72 -4.04 5.22
CA LYS A 28 -2.49 -4.51 5.90
C LYS A 28 -2.45 -6.03 6.05
N GLN A 29 -3.57 -6.66 6.40
CA GLN A 29 -3.64 -8.12 6.51
C GLN A 29 -3.45 -8.80 5.15
N MET A 30 -4.07 -8.27 4.09
CA MET A 30 -3.94 -8.82 2.74
C MET A 30 -2.51 -8.67 2.19
N LEU A 31 -1.90 -7.50 2.36
CA LEU A 31 -0.50 -7.25 2.02
C LEU A 31 0.44 -8.20 2.77
N THR A 32 0.20 -8.42 4.08
CA THR A 32 1.01 -9.34 4.88
C THR A 32 0.90 -10.78 4.40
N LYS A 33 -0.32 -11.21 4.03
CA LYS A 33 -0.54 -12.55 3.46
C LYS A 33 0.16 -12.70 2.11
N LEU A 34 0.05 -11.69 1.24
CA LEU A 34 0.68 -11.70 -0.06
C LEU A 34 2.21 -11.72 0.06
N TYR A 35 2.79 -10.90 0.95
CA TYR A 35 4.23 -10.90 1.24
C TYR A 35 4.74 -12.29 1.68
N LYS A 36 4.01 -12.97 2.56
CA LYS A 36 4.39 -14.32 3.01
C LYS A 36 4.30 -15.40 1.92
N SER A 37 3.57 -15.13 0.84
CA SER A 37 3.39 -16.07 -0.27
C SER A 37 4.42 -15.88 -1.40
N VAL A 38 5.26 -14.86 -1.30
CA VAL A 38 6.24 -14.49 -2.33
C VAL A 38 7.64 -14.54 -1.74
N ASP A 39 8.60 -15.00 -2.56
CA ASP A 39 10.01 -15.01 -2.20
C ASP A 39 10.65 -13.72 -2.72
N LEU A 40 10.44 -12.63 -2.00
CA LEU A 40 10.95 -11.29 -2.31
C LEU A 40 11.69 -10.73 -1.11
N THR A 41 12.74 -9.97 -1.38
CA THR A 41 13.40 -9.21 -0.31
C THR A 41 12.47 -8.08 0.17
N SER A 42 12.66 -7.64 1.41
CA SER A 42 11.90 -6.51 1.97
C SER A 42 12.04 -5.24 1.12
N GLN A 43 13.18 -5.04 0.47
CA GLN A 43 13.42 -3.89 -0.40
C GLN A 43 12.57 -3.98 -1.67
N GLU A 44 12.65 -5.09 -2.41
CA GLU A 44 11.86 -5.30 -3.62
C GLU A 44 10.36 -5.22 -3.33
N TRP A 45 9.92 -5.78 -2.20
CA TRP A 45 8.55 -5.68 -1.76
C TRP A 45 8.10 -4.23 -1.51
N SER A 46 8.97 -3.43 -0.89
CA SER A 46 8.67 -2.02 -0.60
C SER A 46 8.58 -1.19 -1.88
N GLU A 47 9.50 -1.42 -2.82
CA GLU A 47 9.48 -0.77 -4.14
C GLU A 47 8.21 -1.14 -4.93
N MET A 48 7.84 -2.42 -4.96
CA MET A 48 6.61 -2.87 -5.64
C MET A 48 5.34 -2.32 -5.03
N ILE A 49 5.28 -2.18 -3.69
CA ILE A 49 4.15 -1.54 -3.01
C ILE A 49 4.03 -0.08 -3.43
N LEU A 50 5.14 0.65 -3.46
CA LEU A 50 5.13 2.05 -3.86
C LEU A 50 4.63 2.18 -5.30
N ASP A 51 5.18 1.39 -6.22
CA ASP A 51 4.77 1.42 -7.63
C ASP A 51 3.27 1.10 -7.81
N ALA A 52 2.77 0.05 -7.17
CA ALA A 52 1.35 -0.32 -7.24
C ALA A 52 0.44 0.77 -6.65
N GLN A 53 0.89 1.41 -5.57
CA GLN A 53 0.15 2.48 -4.94
C GLN A 53 0.09 3.74 -5.81
N TRP A 54 1.20 4.13 -6.45
CA TRP A 54 1.28 5.34 -7.27
C TRP A 54 0.66 5.18 -8.66
N LYS A 55 0.64 3.96 -9.21
CA LYS A 55 0.05 3.70 -10.53
C LYS A 55 -1.46 4.02 -10.60
N TYR A 56 -2.16 3.89 -9.47
CA TYR A 56 -3.60 4.18 -9.37
C TYR A 56 -3.94 5.32 -8.43
N ALA A 57 -2.93 5.94 -7.80
CA ALA A 57 -3.16 7.14 -6.99
C ALA A 57 -3.58 8.29 -7.92
N SER A 58 -4.83 8.71 -7.80
CA SER A 58 -5.28 9.98 -8.36
C SER A 58 -4.68 11.15 -7.57
N ASP A 59 -4.75 12.38 -8.11
CA ASP A 59 -4.35 13.60 -7.36
C ASP A 59 -5.07 13.69 -5.99
N ARG A 60 -6.28 13.13 -5.89
CA ARG A 60 -7.05 13.05 -4.64
C ARG A 60 -6.43 12.07 -3.63
N ASP A 61 -5.88 10.96 -4.09
CA ASP A 61 -5.17 9.98 -3.24
C ASP A 61 -3.83 10.53 -2.77
N TYR A 62 -3.18 11.35 -3.60
CA TYR A 62 -2.01 12.12 -3.19
C TYR A 62 -2.34 13.09 -2.06
N GLU A 63 -3.45 13.85 -2.17
CA GLU A 63 -3.89 14.75 -1.11
C GLU A 63 -4.28 14.01 0.18
N LEU A 64 -4.99 12.88 0.08
CA LEU A 64 -5.35 12.05 1.23
C LEU A 64 -4.11 11.50 1.93
N LYS A 65 -3.12 11.02 1.18
CA LYS A 65 -1.86 10.52 1.73
C LYS A 65 -1.02 11.64 2.35
N ARG A 66 -1.02 12.83 1.74
CA ARG A 66 -0.39 14.04 2.30
C ARG A 66 -1.04 14.44 3.62
N LEU A 67 -2.37 14.39 3.72
CA LEU A 67 -3.11 14.65 4.95
C LEU A 67 -2.81 13.61 6.04
N GLN A 68 -2.74 12.32 5.69
CA GLN A 68 -2.37 11.26 6.63
C GLN A 68 -0.93 11.41 7.15
N LEU A 69 0.03 11.77 6.30
CA LEU A 69 1.42 12.04 6.71
C LEU A 69 1.51 13.26 7.64
N PHE A 70 0.76 14.33 7.33
CA PHE A 70 0.68 15.50 8.21
C PHE A 70 0.10 15.16 9.58
N ARG A 71 -0.94 14.33 9.61
CA ARG A 71 -1.61 13.91 10.85
C ARG A 71 -0.73 12.99 11.70
N ASN A 72 -0.05 12.01 11.09
CA ASN A 72 0.89 11.14 11.81
C ASN A 72 2.12 11.90 12.37
N ASN A 73 2.59 12.97 11.71
CA ASN A 73 3.68 13.81 12.22
C ASN A 73 3.25 14.73 13.38
N GLN A 74 1.94 14.95 13.58
CA GLN A 74 1.40 15.69 14.72
C GLN A 74 1.23 14.78 15.95
N ASP A 75 1.09 13.47 15.74
CA ASP A 75 0.93 12.45 16.79
C ASP A 75 2.27 11.81 17.24
N THR A 76 3.42 12.29 16.76
CA THR A 76 4.73 12.03 17.38
C THR A 76 4.95 13.02 18.52
N PRO A 77 4.70 12.67 19.81
CA PRO A 77 5.28 13.44 20.89
C PRO A 77 6.79 13.29 20.78
N THR A 78 7.48 14.40 20.53
CA THR A 78 8.89 14.53 20.88
C THR A 78 9.02 14.22 22.36
N ASN A 79 9.58 13.06 22.69
CA ASN A 79 10.14 12.76 24.00
C ASN A 79 11.41 11.94 23.82
#